data_AF-A0A6G1RXF3-F1
#
_entry.id   AF-A0A6G1RXF3-F1
#
_cell.length_a   1.000
_cell.length_b   1.000
_cell.length_c   1.000
_cell.angle_alpha   90.00
_cell.angle_beta   90.00
_cell.angle_gamma   90.00
#
_symmetry.space_group_name_H-M   'P 1'
#
loop_
_entity.id
_entity.type
_entity.pdbx_description
1 polymer ?
#
loop_
_entity_poly.entity_id
_entity_poly.type
_entity_poly.pdbx_seq_one_letter_code
_entity_poly.pdbx_strand_id
1 'polypeptide(L)'
;TPIAGQTPISQQLHQRLQEQVHSSPASDFMGFMAEYLNHHVQLDLEALRHGHPQLRHLSTALVTACRALHSEIDFTLAGLETLARVFDPPASPRSPAREQGLLTSDPD
;
A
#
# COMPACT_ATOMS: atom_id res chain seq x y z
N THR A 1 -18.58 -22.06 -26.36
CA THR A 1 -18.54 -20.74 -27.01
C THR A 1 -18.26 -19.71 -25.94
N PRO A 2 -17.11 -19.00 -25.94
CA PRO A 2 -16.85 -18.01 -24.91
C PRO A 2 -17.58 -16.70 -25.24
N ILE A 3 -18.22 -16.13 -24.23
CA ILE A 3 -19.01 -14.90 -24.30
C ILE A 3 -18.04 -13.73 -24.48
N ALA A 4 -18.04 -13.16 -25.69
CA ALA A 4 -17.37 -11.92 -26.01
C ALA A 4 -18.11 -10.76 -25.32
N GLY A 5 -17.55 -10.23 -24.23
CA GLY A 5 -18.18 -9.12 -23.50
C GLY A 5 -17.33 -8.40 -22.46
N GLN A 6 -16.08 -8.81 -22.18
CA GLN A 6 -15.20 -8.01 -21.34
C GLN A 6 -14.42 -7.02 -22.19
N THR A 7 -14.61 -5.73 -21.93
CA THR A 7 -13.78 -4.66 -22.50
C THR A 7 -12.31 -4.92 -22.15
N PRO A 8 -11.35 -4.55 -23.02
CA PRO A 8 -9.92 -4.85 -22.82
C PRO A 8 -9.38 -4.35 -21.46
N ILE A 9 -9.97 -3.28 -20.93
CA ILE A 9 -9.66 -2.71 -19.62
C ILE A 9 -10.02 -3.68 -18.47
N SER A 10 -11.18 -4.35 -18.53
CA SER A 10 -11.60 -5.29 -17.48
C SER A 10 -10.68 -6.50 -17.38
N GLN A 11 -10.23 -7.02 -18.53
CA GLN A 11 -9.26 -8.11 -18.60
C GLN A 11 -7.91 -7.69 -17.99
N GLN A 12 -7.43 -6.50 -18.35
CA GLN A 12 -6.17 -5.98 -17.84
C GLN A 12 -6.21 -5.69 -16.34
N LEU A 13 -7.33 -5.16 -15.83
CA LEU A 13 -7.54 -4.97 -14.39
C LEU A 13 -7.53 -6.31 -13.64
N HIS A 14 -8.19 -7.34 -14.18
CA HIS A 14 -8.23 -8.66 -13.57
C HIS A 14 -6.83 -9.27 -13.45
N GLN A 15 -6.02 -9.17 -14.51
CA GLN A 15 -4.65 -9.67 -14.51
C GLN A 15 -3.77 -8.94 -13.50
N ARG A 16 -3.88 -7.61 -13.43
CA ARG A 16 -3.16 -6.78 -12.45
C ARG A 16 -3.53 -7.10 -11.02
N LEU A 17 -4.82 -7.32 -10.74
CA LEU A 17 -5.30 -7.75 -9.42
C LEU A 17 -4.77 -9.15 -9.06
N GLN A 18 -4.78 -10.09 -10.00
CA GLN A 18 -4.21 -11.42 -9.77
C GLN A 18 -2.71 -11.37 -9.46
N GLU A 19 -1.92 -10.65 -10.27
CA GLU A 19 -0.48 -10.46 -10.02
C GLU A 19 -0.19 -9.90 -8.63
N GLN A 20 -1.02 -8.94 -8.17
CA GLN A 20 -0.92 -8.36 -6.84
C GLN A 20 -1.24 -9.34 -5.71
N VAL A 21 -2.21 -10.23 -5.90
CA VAL A 21 -2.57 -11.25 -4.91
C VAL A 21 -1.48 -12.32 -4.77
N HIS A 22 -0.71 -12.56 -5.83
CA HIS A 22 0.38 -13.54 -5.81
C HIS A 22 1.70 -13.00 -5.22
N SER A 23 1.89 -11.68 -5.16
CA SER A 23 3.00 -11.06 -4.41
C SER A 23 2.58 -10.83 -2.97
N SER A 24 2.90 -11.76 -2.07
CA SER A 24 2.67 -11.58 -0.63
C SER A 24 3.95 -11.07 0.04
N PRO A 25 3.97 -9.87 0.63
CA PRO A 25 5.13 -9.38 1.38
C PRO A 25 5.48 -10.24 2.61
N ALA A 26 4.51 -10.99 3.13
CA ALA A 26 4.77 -12.02 4.14
C ALA A 26 5.57 -13.20 3.55
N SER A 27 5.31 -13.56 2.29
CA SER A 27 6.14 -14.53 1.54
C SER A 27 7.54 -13.99 1.30
N ASP A 28 7.68 -12.71 0.94
CA ASP A 28 8.98 -12.08 0.76
C ASP A 28 9.77 -12.03 2.08
N PHE A 29 9.12 -11.66 3.18
CA PHE A 29 9.70 -11.71 4.53
C PHE A 29 10.22 -13.12 4.86
N MET A 30 9.40 -14.15 4.64
CA MET A 30 9.80 -15.54 4.84
C MET A 30 10.97 -15.93 3.94
N GLY A 31 10.99 -15.46 2.69
CA GLY A 31 12.10 -15.66 1.77
C GLY A 31 13.41 -15.06 2.27
N PHE A 32 13.39 -13.80 2.74
CA PHE A 32 14.58 -13.15 3.31
C PHE A 32 15.08 -13.86 4.58
N MET A 33 14.17 -14.31 5.45
CA MET A 33 14.56 -15.06 6.64
C MET A 33 15.11 -16.44 6.31
N ALA A 34 14.51 -17.15 5.34
CA ALA A 34 15.03 -18.42 4.86
C ALA A 34 16.43 -18.25 4.25
N GLU A 35 16.65 -17.20 3.47
CA GLU A 35 17.95 -16.87 2.88
C GLU A 35 19.02 -16.60 3.96
N TYR A 36 18.66 -15.87 5.02
CA TYR A 36 19.55 -15.68 6.16
C TYR A 36 19.88 -17.00 6.86
N LEU A 37 18.87 -17.81 7.18
CA LEU A 37 19.04 -19.07 7.91
C LEU A 37 19.84 -20.10 7.11
N ASN A 38 19.66 -20.18 5.80
CA ASN A 38 20.34 -21.17 4.96
C ASN A 38 21.77 -20.75 4.60
N HIS A 39 22.02 -19.45 4.36
CA HIS A 39 23.27 -19.01 3.76
C HIS A 39 24.13 -18.11 4.66
N HIS A 40 23.53 -17.37 5.60
CA HIS A 40 24.23 -16.30 6.31
C HIS A 40 24.37 -16.50 7.82
N VAL A 41 23.60 -17.42 8.41
CA VAL A 41 23.65 -17.69 9.86
C VAL A 41 25.05 -18.13 10.31
N GLN A 42 25.77 -18.89 9.48
CA GLN A 42 27.12 -19.37 9.82
C GLN A 42 28.12 -18.21 9.91
N LEU A 43 27.98 -17.19 9.06
CA LEU A 43 28.85 -16.00 9.08
C LEU A 43 28.68 -15.22 10.39
N ASP A 44 27.43 -15.04 10.84
CA ASP A 44 27.13 -14.38 12.11
C ASP A 44 27.60 -15.23 13.31
N LEU A 45 27.46 -16.56 13.26
CA LEU A 45 28.00 -17.46 14.29
C LEU A 45 29.54 -17.43 14.35
N GLU A 46 30.22 -17.39 13.20
CA GLU A 46 31.66 -17.21 13.13
C GLU A 46 32.08 -15.87 13.72
N ALA A 47 31.40 -14.78 13.39
CA ALA A 47 31.67 -13.46 13.97
C ALA A 47 31.55 -13.49 15.51
N LEU A 48 30.50 -14.12 16.05
CA LEU A 48 30.33 -14.32 17.49
C LEU A 48 31.49 -15.11 18.10
N ARG A 49 31.93 -16.18 17.44
CA ARG A 49 33.06 -17.01 17.90
C ARG A 49 34.38 -16.25 17.96
N HIS A 50 34.56 -15.27 17.08
CA HIS A 50 35.73 -14.38 17.08
C HIS A 50 35.57 -13.18 18.03
N GLY A 51 34.51 -13.14 18.84
CA GLY A 51 34.27 -12.09 19.82
C GLY A 51 33.63 -10.82 19.24
N HIS A 52 33.09 -10.88 18.02
CA HIS A 52 32.29 -9.78 17.45
C HIS A 52 30.81 -9.99 17.80
N PRO A 53 30.22 -9.20 18.70
CA PRO A 53 28.84 -9.41 19.16
C PRO A 53 27.77 -8.97 18.14
N GLN A 54 28.17 -8.41 17.00
CA GLN A 54 27.26 -7.85 16.01
C GLN A 54 26.79 -8.92 15.03
N LEU A 55 25.49 -9.20 15.02
CA LEU A 55 24.82 -10.05 14.03
C LEU A 55 24.47 -9.24 12.79
N ARG A 56 25.49 -8.89 12.00
CA ARG A 56 25.35 -7.97 10.86
C ARG A 56 24.44 -8.54 9.78
N HIS A 57 24.54 -9.85 9.52
CA HIS A 57 23.75 -10.48 8.48
C HIS A 57 22.28 -10.60 8.90
N LEU A 58 22.01 -10.98 10.15
CA LEU A 58 20.66 -10.99 10.71
C LEU A 58 20.04 -9.59 10.68
N SER A 59 20.79 -8.57 11.12
CA SER A 59 20.31 -7.19 11.11
C SER A 59 19.96 -6.74 9.70
N THR A 60 20.78 -7.11 8.70
CA THR A 60 20.53 -6.76 7.29
C THR A 60 19.28 -7.47 6.75
N ALA A 61 19.12 -8.76 7.06
CA ALA A 61 17.95 -9.53 6.68
C ALA A 61 16.67 -8.94 7.27
N LEU A 62 16.68 -8.63 8.57
CA LEU A 62 15.54 -8.02 9.27
C LEU A 62 15.19 -6.64 8.71
N VAL A 63 16.18 -5.76 8.51
CA VAL A 63 15.94 -4.42 7.94
C VAL A 63 15.33 -4.53 6.54
N THR A 64 15.84 -5.43 5.71
CA THR A 64 15.32 -5.64 4.35
C THR A 64 13.88 -6.16 4.38
N ALA A 65 13.61 -7.16 5.21
CA ALA A 65 12.29 -7.76 5.34
C ALA A 65 11.26 -6.77 5.92
N CYS A 66 11.64 -6.01 6.95
CA CYS A 66 10.80 -4.95 7.51
C CYS A 66 10.53 -3.82 6.51
N ARG A 67 11.49 -3.48 5.64
CA ARG A 67 11.28 -2.46 4.59
C ARG A 67 10.18 -2.89 3.62
N ALA A 68 10.21 -4.16 3.18
CA ALA A 68 9.18 -4.69 2.30
C ALA A 68 7.79 -4.64 2.96
N LEU A 69 7.68 -5.03 4.22
CA LEU A 69 6.42 -4.95 4.98
C LEU A 69 5.94 -3.50 5.15
N HIS A 70 6.83 -2.56 5.46
CA HIS A 70 6.49 -1.14 5.56
C HIS A 70 5.94 -0.58 4.24
N SER A 71 6.59 -0.89 3.11
CA SER A 71 6.11 -0.46 1.81
C SER A 71 4.71 -1.00 1.49
N GLU A 72 4.37 -2.21 1.95
CA GLU A 72 3.02 -2.75 1.80
C GLU A 72 1.98 -2.01 2.64
N ILE A 73 2.34 -1.64 3.88
CA ILE A 73 1.47 -0.83 4.74
C ILE A 73 1.19 0.51 4.07
N ASP A 74 2.24 1.18 3.58
CA ASP A 74 2.12 2.46 2.88
C ASP A 74 1.25 2.33 1.62
N PHE A 75 1.46 1.27 0.84
CA PHE A 75 0.68 0.98 -0.36
C PHE A 75 -0.80 0.73 -0.04
N THR A 76 -1.08 -0.09 0.98
CA THR A 76 -2.43 -0.41 1.42
C THR A 76 -3.16 0.83 1.92
N LEU A 77 -2.50 1.65 2.75
CA LEU A 77 -3.06 2.90 3.27
C LEU A 77 -3.38 3.88 2.13
N ALA A 78 -2.48 4.07 1.17
CA ALA A 78 -2.72 4.93 0.01
C ALA A 78 -3.88 4.42 -0.85
N GLY A 79 -4.02 3.09 -1.01
CA GLY A 79 -5.14 2.46 -1.68
C GLY A 79 -6.47 2.73 -0.97
N LEU A 80 -6.52 2.56 0.36
CA LEU A 80 -7.70 2.85 1.17
C LEU A 80 -8.08 4.32 1.13
N GLU A 81 -7.11 5.24 1.19
CA GLU A 81 -7.36 6.68 1.05
C GLU A 81 -7.95 7.02 -0.33
N THR A 82 -7.43 6.40 -1.38
CA THR A 82 -7.96 6.57 -2.74
C THR A 82 -9.40 6.09 -2.83
N LEU A 83 -9.70 4.91 -2.27
CA LEU A 83 -11.06 4.38 -2.23
C LEU A 83 -12.00 5.29 -1.44
N ALA A 84 -11.57 5.80 -0.28
CA ALA A 84 -12.37 6.72 0.53
C ALA A 84 -12.78 7.97 -0.28
N ARG A 85 -11.87 8.54 -1.07
CA ARG A 85 -12.15 9.71 -1.93
C ARG A 85 -13.19 9.45 -3.02
N VAL A 86 -13.34 8.21 -3.49
CA VAL A 86 -14.37 7.85 -4.50
C VAL A 86 -15.78 7.83 -3.88
N PHE A 87 -15.88 7.54 -2.59
CA PHE A 87 -17.16 7.53 -1.86
C PHE A 87 -17.52 8.88 -1.24
N ASP A 88 -16.61 9.86 -1.26
CA ASP A 88 -16.94 11.21 -0.84
C ASP A 88 -18.01 11.79 -1.79
N PRO A 89 -19.16 12.28 -1.27
CA PRO A 89 -20.17 12.89 -2.11
C PRO A 89 -19.55 14.12 -2.82
N PRO A 90 -19.81 14.33 -4.12
CA PRO A 90 -19.30 15.49 -4.82
C PRO A 90 -19.72 16.73 -4.04
N ALA A 91 -18.76 17.61 -3.75
CA ALA A 91 -19.04 18.86 -3.06
C ALA A 91 -20.18 19.56 -3.81
N SER A 92 -21.35 19.64 -3.17
CA SER A 92 -22.54 20.22 -3.78
C SER A 92 -22.13 21.59 -4.32
N PRO A 93 -22.40 21.90 -5.61
CA PRO A 93 -22.09 23.22 -6.12
C PRO A 93 -22.86 24.20 -5.25
N ARG A 94 -22.13 24.94 -4.42
CA ARG A 94 -22.70 25.99 -3.56
C ARG A 94 -23.56 26.82 -4.49
N SER A 95 -24.87 26.79 -4.25
CA SER A 95 -25.80 27.69 -4.93
C SER A 95 -25.19 29.09 -4.84
N PRO A 96 -25.13 29.86 -5.95
CA PRO A 96 -24.66 31.23 -5.85
C PRO A 96 -25.49 31.92 -4.78
N ALA A 97 -24.77 32.58 -3.88
CA ALA A 97 -25.35 33.35 -2.80
C ALA A 97 -26.52 34.16 -3.34
N ARG A 98 -27.65 34.06 -2.65
CA ARG A 98 -28.83 34.88 -2.83
C ARG A 98 -28.46 36.31 -2.45
N GLU A 99 -27.74 37.00 -3.32
CA GLU A 99 -27.51 38.45 -3.28
C GLU A 99 -28.10 39.03 -4.56
N GLN A 100 -29.38 39.40 -4.50
CA GLN A 100 -29.97 40.44 -5.34
C GLN A 100 -31.21 40.94 -4.59
N GLY A 101 -31.15 42.22 -4.24
CA GLY A 101 -31.86 42.79 -3.11
C GLY A 101 -33.33 43.12 -3.32
N LEU A 102 -33.96 43.49 -2.21
CA LEU A 102 -34.93 44.57 -2.18
C LEU A 102 -34.99 45.11 -0.75
N LEU A 103 -34.21 46.16 -0.53
CA LEU A 103 -34.48 47.17 0.48
C LEU A 103 -35.90 47.69 0.22
N THR A 104 -36.87 47.42 1.09
CA THR A 104 -37.92 48.38 1.50
C THR A 104 -38.49 47.92 2.84
N SER A 105 -37.96 48.44 3.93
CA SER A 105 -38.66 48.46 5.21
C SER A 105 -39.11 49.89 5.45
N ASP A 106 -40.43 50.12 5.42
CA ASP A 106 -41.06 51.25 6.11
C ASP A 106 -42.51 50.88 6.47
N PRO A 107 -42.93 50.97 7.74
CA PRO A 107 -44.34 50.97 8.12
C PRO A 107 -44.82 52.37 8.54
N ASP A 108 -45.99 52.77 8.02
CA ASP A 108 -46.86 53.83 8.57
C ASP A 108 -47.38 53.47 9.98
#